data_AF-A0A9J9HFS5-F1
#
_entry.id   AF-A0A9J9HFS5-F1
#
_cell.length_a   1.000
_cell.length_b   1.000
_cell.length_c   1.000
_cell.angle_alpha   90.00
_cell.angle_beta   90.00
_cell.angle_gamma   90.00
#
_symmetry.space_group_name_H-M   'P 1'
#
loop_
_entity.id
_entity.type
_entity.pdbx_description
1 polymer ?
#
loop_
_entity_poly.entity_id
_entity_poly.type
_entity_poly.pdbx_seq_one_letter_code
_entity_poly.pdbx_strand_id
1 'polypeptide(L)'
;MMAMAKNSVNDWDTVPANNTEIAGINLAEGCPAAGINNAIREVMAQLKTYFGTLLAPYLPLSGGAMTGALTDMGAGSTIKDPGGTARKIGYRNIPSVAKTSAYVLALNDVGECIDITTGGVTVPANAAVAFGIGDAISIYNNSASSQTITAAAGVTLRLAGTATSGSRTLGQRGWMTLRKVSVDEWVSSGSGLS
;
A
#
# COMPACT_ATOMS: atom_id res chain seq x y z
N MET A 1 -37.78 35.29 29.75
CA MET A 1 -36.66 34.33 29.84
C MET A 1 -35.42 35.08 29.36
N MET A 2 -34.40 35.28 30.20
CA MET A 2 -33.14 35.89 29.78
C MET A 2 -32.44 34.93 28.81
N ALA A 3 -32.05 35.40 27.62
CA ALA A 3 -31.27 34.59 26.68
C ALA A 3 -29.83 34.38 27.21
N MET A 4 -29.23 33.22 26.89
CA MET A 4 -27.88 32.82 27.31
C MET A 4 -26.83 33.26 26.27
N ALA A 5 -25.68 33.78 26.71
CA ALA A 5 -24.67 34.41 25.85
C ALA A 5 -23.84 33.41 25.02
N LYS A 6 -23.65 33.72 23.73
CA LYS A 6 -23.02 32.83 22.73
C LYS A 6 -21.52 33.13 22.55
N ASN A 7 -20.64 32.38 23.20
CA ASN A 7 -19.20 32.69 23.31
C ASN A 7 -18.26 31.78 22.49
N SER A 8 -18.77 30.71 21.88
CA SER A 8 -18.04 29.83 20.97
C SER A 8 -18.95 29.35 19.84
N VAL A 9 -18.37 28.89 18.73
CA VAL A 9 -19.09 28.32 17.59
C VAL A 9 -19.99 27.15 18.00
N ASN A 10 -19.65 26.44 19.07
CA ASN A 10 -20.47 25.33 19.60
C ASN A 10 -21.71 25.80 20.38
N ASP A 11 -21.73 27.06 20.85
CA ASP A 11 -22.84 27.60 21.67
C ASP A 11 -23.98 28.18 20.81
N TRP A 12 -23.82 28.17 19.49
CA TRP A 12 -24.75 28.79 18.57
C TRP A 12 -25.94 27.88 18.26
N ASP A 13 -27.09 28.51 18.02
CA ASP A 13 -28.31 27.79 17.69
C ASP A 13 -28.44 27.64 16.17
N THR A 14 -29.06 26.55 15.72
CA THR A 14 -29.37 26.33 14.31
C THR A 14 -30.61 27.12 13.87
N VAL A 15 -31.49 27.55 14.80
CA VAL A 15 -32.62 28.46 14.53
C VAL A 15 -32.12 29.91 14.50
N PRO A 16 -32.14 30.59 13.33
CA PRO A 16 -31.51 31.91 13.20
C PRO A 16 -32.12 32.98 14.11
N ALA A 17 -33.43 32.96 14.28
CA ALA A 17 -34.13 33.91 15.15
C ALA A 17 -33.73 33.80 16.63
N ASN A 18 -33.10 32.68 17.04
CA ASN A 18 -32.60 32.50 18.39
C ASN A 18 -31.19 33.10 18.57
N ASN A 19 -30.51 33.48 17.49
CA ASN A 19 -29.18 34.08 17.49
C ASN A 19 -29.26 35.61 17.53
N THR A 20 -29.90 36.13 18.57
CA THR A 20 -30.07 37.58 18.76
C THR A 20 -28.86 38.27 19.40
N GLU A 21 -27.81 37.53 19.77
CA GLU A 21 -26.53 38.07 20.25
C GLU A 21 -25.34 37.14 19.93
N ILE A 22 -24.13 37.70 20.04
CA ILE A 22 -22.87 36.95 20.14
C ILE A 22 -21.95 37.61 21.17
N ALA A 23 -21.44 36.81 22.10
CA ALA A 23 -20.57 37.27 23.19
C ALA A 23 -21.01 38.57 23.87
N GLY A 24 -22.29 38.71 24.18
CA GLY A 24 -22.86 39.92 24.80
C GLY A 24 -23.19 41.05 23.82
N ILE A 25 -22.91 40.90 22.53
CA ILE A 25 -23.15 41.93 21.51
C ILE A 25 -24.52 41.70 20.88
N ASN A 26 -25.45 42.66 21.11
CA ASN A 26 -26.81 42.59 20.59
C ASN A 26 -26.86 42.70 19.06
N LEU A 27 -27.66 41.84 18.45
CA LEU A 27 -27.90 41.71 17.01
C LEU A 27 -29.39 41.72 16.64
N ALA A 28 -30.29 41.90 17.60
CA ALA A 28 -31.73 41.97 17.33
C ALA A 28 -32.10 43.10 16.35
N GLU A 29 -33.30 43.02 15.77
CA GLU A 29 -33.78 43.98 14.77
C GLU A 29 -33.63 45.45 15.22
N GLY A 30 -33.15 46.30 14.32
CA GLY A 30 -32.92 47.72 14.59
C GLY A 30 -31.69 48.03 15.44
N CYS A 31 -30.82 47.05 15.74
CA CYS A 31 -29.61 47.31 16.52
C CYS A 31 -28.68 48.34 15.84
N PRO A 32 -27.93 49.14 16.63
CA PRO A 32 -27.00 50.10 16.07
C PRO A 32 -25.91 49.41 15.25
N ALA A 33 -25.50 50.05 14.16
CA ALA A 33 -24.50 49.50 13.24
C ALA A 33 -23.18 49.07 13.92
N ALA A 34 -22.79 49.69 15.04
CA ALA A 34 -21.60 49.29 15.79
C ALA A 34 -21.71 47.89 16.44
N GLY A 35 -22.92 47.48 16.85
CA GLY A 35 -23.17 46.15 17.40
C GLY A 35 -22.97 45.06 16.35
N ILE A 36 -23.52 45.29 15.14
CA ILE A 36 -23.28 44.42 13.99
C ILE A 36 -21.78 44.29 13.69
N ASN A 37 -21.05 45.41 13.65
CA ASN A 37 -19.61 45.39 13.36
C ASN A 37 -18.78 44.62 14.40
N ASN A 38 -19.10 44.77 15.69
CA ASN A 38 -18.36 44.08 16.75
C ASN A 38 -18.68 42.59 16.81
N ALA A 39 -19.94 42.21 16.59
CA ALA A 39 -20.37 40.82 16.53
C ALA A 39 -19.67 40.05 15.42
N ILE A 40 -19.59 40.65 14.23
CA ILE A 40 -18.91 40.04 13.08
C ILE A 40 -17.41 39.80 13.38
N ARG A 41 -16.75 40.73 14.07
CA ARG A 41 -15.33 40.55 14.48
C ARG A 41 -15.15 39.38 15.43
N GLU A 42 -16.08 39.22 16.36
CA GLU A 42 -16.05 38.15 17.35
C GLU A 42 -16.29 36.77 16.71
N VAL A 43 -17.26 36.65 15.80
CA VAL A 43 -17.46 35.44 14.98
C VAL A 43 -16.16 34.98 14.31
N MET A 44 -15.42 35.91 13.71
CA MET A 44 -14.19 35.58 12.99
C MET A 44 -13.10 35.03 13.92
N ALA A 45 -12.99 35.56 15.14
CA ALA A 45 -12.00 35.10 16.12
C ALA A 45 -12.31 33.68 16.63
N GLN A 46 -13.58 33.39 16.92
CA GLN A 46 -14.00 32.07 17.41
C GLN A 46 -13.79 30.98 16.36
N LEU A 47 -14.12 31.23 15.08
CA LEU A 47 -13.92 30.27 13.98
C LEU A 47 -12.44 29.97 13.71
N LYS A 48 -11.55 30.97 13.73
CA LYS A 48 -10.12 30.75 13.51
C LYS A 48 -9.51 29.83 14.57
N THR A 49 -9.95 29.99 15.81
CA THR A 49 -9.48 29.21 16.95
C THR A 49 -9.88 27.73 16.83
N TYR A 50 -11.10 27.44 16.36
CA TYR A 50 -11.61 26.08 16.18
C TYR A 50 -10.79 25.26 15.15
N PHE A 51 -10.48 25.84 13.98
CA PHE A 51 -9.74 25.13 12.93
C PHE A 51 -8.22 25.04 13.18
N GLY A 52 -7.64 26.03 13.86
CA GLY A 52 -6.18 26.11 14.02
C GLY A 52 -5.59 25.12 15.02
N THR A 53 -6.33 24.80 16.08
CA THR A 53 -5.77 24.07 17.23
C THR A 53 -6.03 22.57 17.20
N LEU A 54 -7.16 22.12 16.64
CA LEU A 54 -7.56 20.71 16.70
C LEU A 54 -7.11 19.87 15.48
N LEU A 55 -6.98 20.47 14.29
CA LEU A 55 -6.82 19.72 13.03
C LEU A 55 -5.37 19.67 12.48
N ALA A 56 -4.54 20.63 12.86
CA ALA A 56 -3.21 20.85 12.29
C ALA A 56 -2.20 19.70 12.45
N PRO A 57 -2.22 18.88 13.53
CA PRO A 57 -1.29 17.75 13.67
C PRO A 57 -1.54 16.59 12.69
N TYR A 58 -2.76 16.49 12.14
CA TYR A 58 -3.16 15.36 11.30
C TYR A 58 -3.30 15.77 9.82
N LEU A 59 -3.75 16.99 9.57
CA LEU A 59 -3.85 17.57 8.23
C LEU A 59 -3.22 18.97 8.26
N PRO A 60 -1.94 19.13 7.87
CA PRO A 60 -1.32 20.45 7.84
C PRO A 60 -2.09 21.38 6.89
N LEU A 61 -2.45 22.56 7.40
CA LEU A 61 -3.42 23.48 6.79
C LEU A 61 -2.90 24.18 5.50
N SER A 62 -1.59 24.11 5.25
CA SER A 62 -0.96 24.58 4.02
C SER A 62 -0.21 23.39 3.45
N GLY A 63 -0.61 22.96 2.25
CA GLY A 63 -0.22 21.69 1.63
C GLY A 63 1.21 21.19 1.90
N GLY A 64 1.37 19.87 1.98
CA GLY A 64 2.62 19.20 2.29
C GLY A 64 2.44 17.69 2.32
N ALA A 65 3.54 16.96 2.50
CA ALA A 65 3.46 15.52 2.72
C ALA A 65 2.79 15.24 4.07
N MET A 66 1.91 14.23 4.13
CA MET A 66 1.58 13.60 5.39
C MET A 66 2.89 13.00 5.93
N THR A 67 3.47 13.64 6.92
CA THR A 67 4.71 13.17 7.56
C THR A 67 4.36 12.19 8.67
N GLY A 68 5.04 11.04 8.70
CA GLY A 68 4.76 9.94 9.61
C GLY A 68 4.57 8.64 8.84
N ALA A 69 4.76 7.50 9.51
CA ALA A 69 4.53 6.21 8.88
C ALA A 69 3.02 5.98 8.67
N LEU A 70 2.63 5.55 7.47
CA LEU A 70 1.35 4.90 7.28
C LEU A 70 1.50 3.47 7.79
N THR A 71 1.14 3.28 9.07
CA THR A 71 1.39 2.05 9.82
C THR A 71 0.40 0.94 9.51
N ASP A 72 -0.78 1.27 8.99
CA ASP A 72 -1.76 0.28 8.55
C ASP A 72 -2.57 0.79 7.34
N MET A 73 -2.92 -0.14 6.46
CA MET A 73 -3.77 0.07 5.30
C MET A 73 -4.69 -1.13 5.15
N GLY A 74 -6.00 -0.91 5.28
CA GLY A 74 -7.00 -1.93 5.04
C GLY A 74 -6.91 -2.51 3.61
N ALA A 75 -7.46 -3.71 3.42
CA ALA A 75 -7.47 -4.45 2.13
C ALA A 75 -8.12 -3.70 0.94
N GLY A 76 -8.84 -2.63 1.25
CA GLY A 76 -9.51 -1.74 0.33
C GLY A 76 -9.15 -0.28 0.57
N SER A 77 -8.09 0.00 1.32
CA SER A 77 -7.54 1.35 1.45
C SER A 77 -7.22 1.87 0.06
N THR A 78 -7.62 3.11 -0.22
CA THR A 78 -7.42 3.69 -1.55
C THR A 78 -6.97 5.14 -1.50
N ILE A 79 -6.18 5.56 -2.49
CA ILE A 79 -5.83 6.97 -2.72
C ILE A 79 -6.42 7.44 -4.04
N LYS A 80 -7.05 8.62 -4.06
CA LYS A 80 -7.59 9.22 -5.29
C LYS A 80 -6.50 9.94 -6.08
N ASP A 81 -6.52 9.81 -7.40
CA ASP A 81 -5.63 10.55 -8.29
C ASP A 81 -6.15 11.98 -8.61
N PRO A 82 -5.41 12.83 -9.36
CA PRO A 82 -5.86 14.19 -9.70
C PRO A 82 -7.18 14.25 -10.50
N GLY A 83 -7.59 13.14 -11.12
CA GLY A 83 -8.87 12.97 -11.81
C GLY A 83 -9.98 12.40 -10.92
N GLY A 84 -9.70 12.09 -9.65
CA GLY A 84 -10.68 11.65 -8.64
C GLY A 84 -10.80 10.14 -8.42
N THR A 85 -9.98 9.30 -9.05
CA THR A 85 -10.14 7.83 -9.06
C THR A 85 -9.35 7.12 -7.94
N ALA A 86 -9.99 6.24 -7.16
CA ALA A 86 -9.45 5.56 -5.98
C ALA A 86 -8.57 4.32 -6.29
N ARG A 87 -7.38 4.21 -5.68
CA ARG A 87 -6.37 3.16 -5.94
C ARG A 87 -5.89 2.41 -4.71
N LYS A 88 -5.94 1.07 -4.72
CA LYS A 88 -5.56 0.19 -3.59
C LYS A 88 -4.07 0.26 -3.24
N ILE A 89 -3.72 0.05 -1.97
CA ILE A 89 -2.36 0.20 -1.44
C ILE A 89 -1.97 -1.05 -0.58
N GLY A 90 -0.73 -1.60 -0.71
CA GLY A 90 -0.15 -2.72 0.09
C GLY A 90 0.05 -4.10 -0.61
N TYR A 91 0.76 -5.08 0.03
CA TYR A 91 1.02 -6.48 -0.45
C TYR A 91 0.46 -7.54 0.54
N ARG A 92 -0.28 -8.57 0.09
CA ARG A 92 -1.18 -9.35 0.99
C ARG A 92 -1.20 -10.89 0.82
N ASN A 93 -0.68 -11.42 -0.27
CA ASN A 93 -0.74 -12.84 -0.64
C ASN A 93 0.59 -13.17 -1.35
N ILE A 94 0.99 -14.44 -1.46
CA ILE A 94 1.93 -14.86 -2.52
C ILE A 94 1.07 -15.06 -3.78
N PRO A 95 1.15 -14.19 -4.79
CA PRO A 95 0.36 -14.35 -6.00
C PRO A 95 0.79 -15.64 -6.70
N SER A 96 -0.19 -16.50 -6.99
CA SER A 96 0.02 -17.75 -7.74
C SER A 96 -0.25 -17.52 -9.22
N VAL A 97 0.66 -18.01 -10.07
CA VAL A 97 0.56 -17.93 -11.52
C VAL A 97 0.65 -19.33 -12.10
N ALA A 98 -0.49 -19.84 -12.61
CA ALA A 98 -0.55 -21.15 -13.25
C ALA A 98 0.14 -21.16 -14.62
N LYS A 99 0.96 -22.19 -14.89
CA LYS A 99 1.63 -22.44 -16.17
C LYS A 99 1.36 -23.87 -16.65
N THR A 100 0.87 -24.01 -17.88
CA THR A 100 0.47 -25.30 -18.47
C THR A 100 1.34 -25.76 -19.64
N SER A 101 2.51 -25.16 -19.79
CA SER A 101 3.55 -25.50 -20.77
C SER A 101 4.90 -24.99 -20.26
N ALA A 102 5.98 -25.28 -20.99
CA ALA A 102 7.33 -24.84 -20.63
C ALA A 102 7.39 -23.31 -20.41
N TYR A 103 8.01 -22.89 -19.32
CA TYR A 103 8.06 -21.49 -18.91
C TYR A 103 9.50 -21.02 -18.64
N VAL A 104 9.82 -19.76 -18.96
CA VAL A 104 11.10 -19.13 -18.59
C VAL A 104 10.78 -18.02 -17.59
N LEU A 105 11.48 -17.99 -16.44
CA LEU A 105 11.23 -17.00 -15.39
C LEU A 105 11.46 -15.56 -15.87
N ALA A 106 10.64 -14.64 -15.37
CA ALA A 106 10.69 -13.21 -15.68
C ALA A 106 10.63 -12.34 -14.40
N LEU A 107 10.99 -11.05 -14.50
CA LEU A 107 11.12 -10.13 -13.34
C LEU A 107 9.82 -9.93 -12.54
N ASN A 108 8.66 -10.06 -13.18
CA ASN A 108 7.36 -9.93 -12.52
C ASN A 108 7.07 -11.10 -11.57
N ASP A 109 7.79 -12.22 -11.70
CA ASP A 109 7.58 -13.40 -10.86
C ASP A 109 8.19 -13.19 -9.45
N VAL A 110 8.91 -12.08 -9.21
CA VAL A 110 9.52 -11.76 -7.91
C VAL A 110 8.43 -11.57 -6.86
N GLY A 111 8.49 -12.41 -5.82
CA GLY A 111 7.46 -12.47 -4.78
C GLY A 111 6.22 -13.29 -5.16
N GLU A 112 6.21 -13.92 -6.34
CA GLU A 112 5.14 -14.80 -6.82
C GLU A 112 5.50 -16.29 -6.70
N CYS A 113 4.50 -17.14 -6.92
CA CYS A 113 4.61 -18.59 -7.06
C CYS A 113 4.22 -19.04 -8.45
N ILE A 114 5.08 -19.81 -9.11
CA ILE A 114 4.81 -20.44 -10.40
C ILE A 114 4.22 -21.84 -10.18
N ASP A 115 2.94 -22.01 -10.48
CA ASP A 115 2.25 -23.30 -10.39
C ASP A 115 2.34 -24.01 -11.76
N ILE A 116 3.37 -24.82 -11.97
CA ILE A 116 3.68 -25.48 -13.26
C ILE A 116 3.02 -26.87 -13.37
N THR A 117 2.36 -27.18 -14.49
CA THR A 117 1.73 -28.50 -14.71
C THR A 117 2.43 -29.37 -15.76
N THR A 118 3.21 -28.80 -16.68
CA THR A 118 3.98 -29.55 -17.69
C THR A 118 5.02 -28.67 -18.37
N GLY A 119 6.03 -29.27 -19.01
CA GLY A 119 7.05 -28.59 -19.80
C GLY A 119 8.23 -27.98 -19.03
N GLY A 120 8.14 -27.88 -17.70
CA GLY A 120 9.23 -27.38 -16.84
C GLY A 120 9.37 -25.85 -16.79
N VAL A 121 10.33 -25.39 -15.97
CA VAL A 121 10.65 -23.97 -15.76
C VAL A 121 12.12 -23.73 -16.04
N THR A 122 12.47 -22.67 -16.75
CA THR A 122 13.86 -22.30 -17.06
C THR A 122 14.27 -21.06 -16.28
N VAL A 123 15.38 -21.15 -15.56
CA VAL A 123 16.09 -20.01 -14.98
C VAL A 123 17.00 -19.40 -16.06
N PRO A 124 16.70 -18.20 -16.58
CA PRO A 124 17.49 -17.57 -17.64
C PRO A 124 18.84 -17.06 -17.12
N ALA A 125 19.79 -16.88 -18.03
CA ALA A 125 21.03 -16.16 -17.73
C ALA A 125 20.74 -14.70 -17.36
N ASN A 126 21.55 -14.10 -16.50
CA ASN A 126 21.50 -12.71 -16.09
C ASN A 126 21.56 -11.76 -17.29
N ALA A 127 22.31 -12.13 -18.32
CA ALA A 127 22.37 -11.40 -19.58
C ALA A 127 21.03 -11.36 -20.34
N ALA A 128 20.16 -12.36 -20.15
CA ALA A 128 18.83 -12.41 -20.74
C ALA A 128 17.76 -11.80 -19.81
N VAL A 129 17.81 -12.07 -18.50
CA VAL A 129 16.92 -11.49 -17.48
C VAL A 129 17.70 -11.13 -16.21
N ALA A 130 17.88 -9.83 -15.99
CA ALA A 130 18.74 -9.30 -14.94
C ALA A 130 18.02 -9.15 -13.58
N PHE A 131 17.68 -10.28 -12.95
CA PHE A 131 17.17 -10.29 -11.57
C PHE A 131 18.16 -9.64 -10.59
N GLY A 132 17.66 -8.91 -9.59
CA GLY A 132 18.44 -8.34 -8.50
C GLY A 132 18.95 -9.41 -7.52
N ILE A 133 20.07 -9.14 -6.86
CA ILE A 133 20.53 -10.00 -5.75
C ILE A 133 19.48 -9.91 -4.63
N GLY A 134 19.00 -11.06 -4.16
CA GLY A 134 17.95 -11.15 -3.16
C GLY A 134 16.54 -11.39 -3.73
N ASP A 135 16.36 -11.28 -5.04
CA ASP A 135 15.10 -11.65 -5.70
C ASP A 135 14.77 -13.11 -5.40
N ALA A 136 13.50 -13.35 -5.09
CA ALA A 136 12.98 -14.65 -4.72
C ALA A 136 11.72 -15.00 -5.50
N ILE A 137 11.66 -16.23 -5.99
CA ILE A 137 10.55 -16.78 -6.78
C ILE A 137 10.27 -18.18 -6.26
N SER A 138 9.00 -18.51 -6.03
CA SER A 138 8.61 -19.87 -5.67
C SER A 138 8.07 -20.63 -6.88
N ILE A 139 8.19 -21.95 -6.86
CA ILE A 139 7.72 -22.85 -7.91
C ILE A 139 7.05 -24.04 -7.24
N TYR A 140 5.80 -24.31 -7.62
CA TYR A 140 5.04 -25.48 -7.23
C TYR A 140 4.81 -26.37 -8.44
N ASN A 141 5.18 -27.64 -8.33
CA ASN A 141 4.83 -28.64 -9.33
C ASN A 141 3.37 -29.08 -9.13
N ASN A 142 2.46 -28.40 -9.84
CA ASN A 142 1.06 -28.76 -9.88
C ASN A 142 0.75 -29.90 -10.88
N SER A 143 1.64 -30.88 -11.01
CA SER A 143 1.39 -32.12 -11.78
C SER A 143 1.63 -33.40 -10.99
N ALA A 144 1.22 -34.53 -11.60
CA ALA A 144 1.48 -35.89 -11.13
C ALA A 144 2.78 -36.48 -11.72
N SER A 145 3.62 -35.64 -12.33
CA SER A 145 4.91 -36.05 -12.93
C SER A 145 6.00 -35.10 -12.48
N SER A 146 7.26 -35.48 -12.64
CA SER A 146 8.37 -34.57 -12.35
C SER A 146 8.46 -33.45 -13.38
N GLN A 147 8.83 -32.25 -12.92
CA GLN A 147 9.12 -31.09 -13.76
C GLN A 147 10.62 -30.83 -13.74
N THR A 148 11.18 -30.50 -14.90
CA THR A 148 12.58 -30.09 -14.99
C THR A 148 12.67 -28.58 -14.75
N ILE A 149 13.56 -28.17 -13.85
CA ILE A 149 13.92 -26.79 -13.60
C ILE A 149 15.27 -26.55 -14.28
N THR A 150 15.23 -26.01 -15.49
CA THR A 150 16.39 -25.87 -16.37
C THR A 150 17.22 -24.67 -15.97
N ALA A 151 18.53 -24.87 -15.75
CA ALA A 151 19.48 -23.76 -15.73
C ALA A 151 19.90 -23.45 -17.17
N ALA A 152 19.71 -22.21 -17.64
CA ALA A 152 20.21 -21.80 -18.95
C ALA A 152 21.74 -21.88 -19.01
N ALA A 153 22.30 -21.85 -20.22
CA ALA A 153 23.75 -21.87 -20.41
C ALA A 153 24.43 -20.75 -19.60
N GLY A 154 25.42 -21.13 -18.78
CA GLY A 154 26.14 -20.20 -17.89
C GLY A 154 25.49 -19.98 -16.51
N VAL A 155 24.25 -20.42 -16.29
CA VAL A 155 23.57 -20.29 -14.99
C VAL A 155 24.01 -21.40 -14.04
N THR A 156 24.46 -20.99 -12.86
CA THR A 156 24.66 -21.87 -11.71
C THR A 156 23.36 -21.92 -10.90
N LEU A 157 22.63 -23.02 -11.04
CA LEU A 157 21.51 -23.34 -10.16
C LEU A 157 21.98 -24.31 -9.08
N ARG A 158 22.34 -23.79 -7.90
CA ARG A 158 22.91 -24.57 -6.79
C ARG A 158 21.81 -25.17 -5.93
N LEU A 159 21.92 -26.46 -5.62
CA LEU A 159 21.07 -27.07 -4.59
C LEU A 159 21.57 -26.65 -3.20
N ALA A 160 20.69 -26.01 -2.43
CA ALA A 160 21.02 -25.52 -1.09
C ALA A 160 21.61 -26.61 -0.20
N GLY A 161 22.63 -26.26 0.58
CA GLY A 161 23.31 -27.20 1.49
C GLY A 161 24.27 -28.17 0.81
N THR A 162 24.51 -28.03 -0.51
CA THR A 162 25.41 -28.91 -1.27
C THR A 162 26.32 -28.11 -2.22
N ALA A 163 27.35 -28.78 -2.74
CA ALA A 163 28.14 -28.25 -3.85
C ALA A 163 27.51 -28.51 -5.23
N THR A 164 26.42 -29.29 -5.30
CA THR A 164 25.77 -29.72 -6.53
C THR A 164 25.11 -28.54 -7.25
N SER A 165 25.33 -28.47 -8.56
CA SER A 165 24.76 -27.44 -9.43
C SER A 165 24.25 -28.00 -10.75
N GLY A 166 23.35 -27.26 -11.39
CA GLY A 166 22.80 -27.56 -12.72
C GLY A 166 21.29 -27.65 -12.67
N SER A 167 20.68 -27.98 -13.81
CA SER A 167 19.22 -28.17 -13.89
C SER A 167 18.73 -29.15 -12.82
N ARG A 168 17.64 -28.81 -12.14
CA ARG A 168 17.07 -29.59 -11.03
C ARG A 168 15.82 -30.33 -11.47
N THR A 169 15.46 -31.39 -10.76
CA THR A 169 14.18 -32.07 -10.94
C THR A 169 13.29 -31.74 -9.76
N LEU A 170 12.11 -31.20 -10.01
CA LEU A 170 11.07 -31.01 -9.01
C LEU A 170 10.04 -32.13 -9.17
N GLY A 171 10.05 -33.09 -8.24
CA GLY A 171 9.12 -34.21 -8.20
C GLY A 171 7.66 -33.77 -8.11
N GLN A 172 6.75 -34.69 -8.38
CA GLN A 172 5.30 -34.44 -8.33
C GLN A 172 4.90 -33.76 -7.02
N ARG A 173 4.03 -32.73 -7.09
CA ARG A 173 3.61 -31.94 -5.92
C ARG A 173 4.75 -31.32 -5.11
N GLY A 174 5.97 -31.26 -5.67
CA GLY A 174 7.12 -30.63 -5.05
C GLY A 174 6.98 -29.11 -5.02
N TRP A 175 7.64 -28.50 -4.05
CA TRP A 175 7.74 -27.05 -3.90
C TRP A 175 9.18 -26.63 -3.79
N MET A 176 9.58 -25.56 -4.46
CA MET A 176 10.88 -24.94 -4.26
C MET A 176 10.83 -23.42 -4.32
N THR A 177 11.82 -22.78 -3.71
CA THR A 177 12.09 -21.36 -3.85
C THR A 177 13.50 -21.16 -4.39
N LEU A 178 13.59 -20.25 -5.35
CA LEU A 178 14.82 -19.73 -5.92
C LEU A 178 15.14 -18.42 -5.23
N ARG A 179 16.41 -18.24 -4.84
CA ARG A 179 16.93 -16.94 -4.41
C ARG A 179 18.20 -16.63 -5.18
N LYS A 180 18.25 -15.45 -5.80
CA LYS A 180 19.46 -15.01 -6.47
C LYS A 180 20.52 -14.59 -5.46
N VAL A 181 21.74 -15.12 -5.60
CA VAL A 181 22.84 -14.87 -4.66
C VAL A 181 24.04 -14.19 -5.29
N SER A 182 24.22 -14.33 -6.61
CA SER A 182 25.25 -13.62 -7.39
C SER A 182 24.80 -13.50 -8.85
N VAL A 183 25.62 -12.87 -9.69
CA VAL A 183 25.43 -12.87 -11.14
C VAL A 183 25.46 -14.32 -11.63
N ASP A 184 24.43 -14.71 -12.37
CA ASP A 184 24.22 -16.07 -12.87
C ASP A 184 24.20 -17.18 -11.80
N GLU A 185 24.15 -16.86 -10.51
CA GLU A 185 24.06 -17.85 -9.43
C GLU A 185 22.78 -17.70 -8.62
N TRP A 186 22.04 -18.81 -8.56
CA TRP A 186 20.83 -18.98 -7.80
C TRP A 186 20.98 -20.14 -6.82
N VAL A 187 20.48 -19.94 -5.61
CA VAL A 187 20.27 -21.04 -4.67
C VAL A 187 18.84 -21.53 -4.84
N SER A 188 18.71 -22.85 -4.98
CA SER A 188 17.45 -23.58 -5.05
C SER A 188 17.27 -24.40 -3.78
N SER A 189 16.10 -24.30 -3.15
CA SER A 189 15.77 -25.06 -1.95
C SER A 189 14.29 -25.42 -1.96
N GLY A 190 13.94 -26.62 -1.51
CA GLY A 190 12.57 -27.09 -1.60
C GLY A 190 12.40 -28.58 -1.27
N SER A 191 11.14 -29.01 -1.15
CA SER A 191 10.76 -30.40 -0.99
C SER A 191 10.44 -31.04 -2.35
N GLY A 192 10.85 -32.30 -2.52
CA GLY A 192 10.75 -32.98 -3.80
C GLY A 192 11.76 -32.48 -4.85
N LEU A 193 12.76 -31.69 -4.45
CA LEU A 193 13.82 -31.18 -5.32
C LEU A 193 15.03 -32.13 -5.32
N SER A 194 15.55 -32.49 -6.50
CA SER A 194 16.78 -33.28 -6.68
C SER A 194 17.69 -32.82 -7.81
#